data_AF-A0A9D2B7V8-F1
#
_entry.id   AF-A0A9D2B7V8-F1
#
_cell.length_a   1.000
_cell.length_b   1.000
_cell.length_c   1.000
_cell.angle_alpha   90.00
_cell.angle_beta   90.00
_cell.angle_gamma   90.00
#
_symmetry.space_group_name_H-M   'P 1'
#
loop_
_entity.id
_entity.type
_entity.pdbx_description
1 polymer ?
#
loop_
_entity_poly.entity_id
_entity_poly.type
_entity_poly.pdbx_seq_one_letter_code
_entity_poly.pdbx_strand_id
1 'polypeptide(L)'
;MAEKGKGRRVILADEWRGLVLLLMVFYHGCYDLVALFGVPLSWFYTGLGHTFQQFICISFILISGLCCRFSRSNLKRGAVAFGLAMALTLGTLIATPQVAIWFGVLHLLGVSMMLYPLLRPALDRLPRDV
;
A
#
# COMPACT_ATOMS: atom_id res chain seq x y z
N MET A 1 -9.18 37.05 1.84
CA MET A 1 -8.74 35.94 2.70
C MET A 1 -9.79 34.84 2.59
N ALA A 2 -9.39 33.56 2.45
CA ALA A 2 -10.22 32.34 2.41
C ALA A 2 -10.67 31.76 1.03
N GLU A 3 -9.72 31.19 0.28
CA GLU A 3 -9.99 30.07 -0.68
C GLU A 3 -8.82 29.04 -0.75
N LYS A 4 -7.91 29.04 0.23
CA LYS A 4 -6.63 28.29 0.13
C LYS A 4 -6.65 26.85 0.71
N GLY A 5 -7.83 26.27 0.91
CA GLY A 5 -8.00 25.06 1.74
C GLY A 5 -8.06 23.72 1.00
N LYS A 6 -8.54 23.68 -0.25
CA LYS A 6 -8.89 22.41 -0.91
C LYS A 6 -7.75 21.85 -1.79
N GLY A 7 -7.04 22.69 -2.53
CA GLY A 7 -5.91 22.27 -3.38
C GLY A 7 -4.66 21.87 -2.59
N ARG A 8 -4.33 22.57 -1.50
CA ARG A 8 -3.10 22.32 -0.73
C ARG A 8 -3.11 20.98 0.02
N ARG A 9 -4.27 20.49 0.45
CA ARG A 9 -4.40 19.18 1.12
C ARG A 9 -4.19 18.00 0.18
N VAL A 10 -4.63 18.12 -1.08
CA VAL A 10 -4.45 17.08 -2.09
C VAL A 10 -2.98 17.01 -2.52
N ILE A 11 -2.32 18.17 -2.69
CA ILE A 11 -0.89 18.25 -3.01
C ILE A 11 -0.02 17.61 -1.91
N LEU A 12 -0.25 17.95 -0.65
CA LEU A 12 0.50 17.36 0.47
C LEU A 12 0.30 15.84 0.57
N ALA A 13 -0.91 15.34 0.30
CA ALA A 13 -1.20 13.91 0.29
C ALA A 13 -0.51 13.20 -0.90
N ASP A 14 -0.42 13.85 -2.05
CA ASP A 14 0.26 13.32 -3.23
C ASP A 14 1.79 13.29 -3.05
N GLU A 15 2.39 14.32 -2.43
CA GLU A 15 3.81 14.35 -2.04
C GLU A 15 4.13 13.25 -1.02
N TRP A 16 3.31 13.12 0.03
CA TRP A 16 3.48 12.09 1.05
C TRP A 16 3.33 10.68 0.47
N ARG A 17 2.42 10.47 -0.49
CA ARG A 17 2.30 9.21 -1.25
C ARG A 17 3.59 8.89 -2.00
N GLY A 18 4.15 9.87 -2.69
CA GLY A 18 5.41 9.71 -3.42
C GLY A 18 6.55 9.32 -2.48
N LEU A 19 6.65 9.99 -1.33
CA LEU A 19 7.65 9.69 -0.31
C LEU A 19 7.52 8.26 0.23
N VAL A 20 6.31 7.82 0.60
CA VAL A 20 6.10 6.47 1.14
C VAL A 20 6.37 5.38 0.10
N LEU A 21 6.03 5.62 -1.17
CA LEU A 21 6.41 4.72 -2.28
C LEU A 21 7.92 4.62 -2.43
N LEU A 22 8.65 5.73 -2.35
CA LEU A 22 10.10 5.75 -2.42
C LEU A 22 10.72 4.96 -1.27
N LEU A 23 10.24 5.16 -0.04
CA LEU A 23 10.70 4.41 1.14
C LEU A 23 10.44 2.90 1.00
N MET A 24 9.30 2.51 0.45
CA MET A 24 8.96 1.10 0.22
C MET A 24 9.91 0.43 -0.77
N VAL A 25 10.19 1.11 -1.90
CA VAL A 25 11.16 0.62 -2.90
C VAL A 25 12.56 0.54 -2.30
N PHE A 26 12.96 1.54 -1.51
CA PHE A 26 14.24 1.53 -0.82
C PHE A 26 14.36 0.37 0.17
N TYR A 27 13.34 0.15 1.00
CA TYR A 27 13.31 -0.97 1.95
C TYR A 27 13.40 -2.34 1.26
N HIS A 28 12.64 -2.53 0.17
CA HIS A 28 12.73 -3.75 -0.63
C HIS A 28 14.08 -3.91 -1.33
N GLY A 29 14.68 -2.81 -1.83
CA GLY A 29 16.03 -2.85 -2.39
C GLY A 29 17.08 -3.27 -1.37
N CYS A 30 16.97 -2.80 -0.12
CA CYS A 30 17.81 -3.28 0.98
C CYS A 30 17.55 -4.75 1.30
N TYR A 31 16.28 -5.20 1.31
CA TYR A 31 15.94 -6.61 1.49
C TYR A 31 16.56 -7.49 0.40
N ASP A 32 16.46 -7.09 -0.87
CA ASP A 32 17.05 -7.80 -2.01
C ASP A 32 18.58 -7.81 -1.91
N LEU A 33 19.21 -6.73 -1.44
CA LEU A 33 20.65 -6.68 -1.22
C LEU A 33 21.11 -7.65 -0.12
N VAL A 34 20.34 -7.79 0.95
CA VAL A 34 20.62 -8.77 2.02
C VAL A 34 20.34 -10.20 1.55
N ALA A 35 19.20 -10.42 0.89
CA ALA A 35 18.71 -11.74 0.50
C ALA A 35 19.43 -12.33 -0.71
N LEU A 36 19.78 -11.52 -1.72
CA LEU A 36 20.45 -11.96 -2.96
C LEU A 36 21.96 -11.74 -2.92
N PHE A 37 22.44 -10.62 -2.37
CA PHE A 37 23.88 -10.30 -2.34
C PHE A 37 24.57 -10.67 -1.02
N GLY A 38 23.84 -11.14 -0.01
CA GLY A 38 24.41 -11.64 1.25
C GLY A 38 25.11 -10.57 2.08
N VAL A 39 24.82 -9.27 1.86
CA VAL A 39 25.41 -8.18 2.63
C VAL A 39 24.86 -8.23 4.06
N PRO A 40 25.69 -8.41 5.10
CA PRO A 40 25.23 -8.51 6.48
C PRO A 40 24.88 -7.12 7.02
N LEU A 41 23.71 -6.59 6.66
CA LEU A 41 23.14 -5.42 7.34
C LEU A 41 22.59 -5.85 8.71
N SER A 42 23.46 -5.81 9.72
CA SER A 42 23.12 -6.11 11.11
C SER A 42 21.97 -5.27 11.68
N TRP A 43 21.76 -4.05 11.16
CA TRP A 43 20.62 -3.22 11.55
C TRP A 43 19.27 -3.69 10.97
N PHE A 44 19.28 -4.46 9.87
CA PHE A 44 18.08 -4.71 9.07
C PHE A 44 17.15 -5.72 9.73
N TYR A 45 17.72 -6.69 10.45
CA TYR A 45 17.01 -7.68 11.24
C TYR A 45 16.82 -7.29 12.72
N THR A 46 17.31 -6.12 13.14
CA THR A 46 17.06 -5.63 14.50
C THR A 46 15.69 -4.96 14.60
N GLY A 47 15.19 -4.71 15.82
CA GLY A 47 13.87 -4.11 16.06
C GLY A 47 13.64 -2.77 15.36
N LEU A 48 14.71 -2.04 15.01
CA LEU A 48 14.63 -0.82 14.21
C LEU A 48 14.18 -1.08 12.76
N GLY A 49 14.67 -2.14 12.11
CA GLY A 49 14.25 -2.54 10.77
C GLY A 49 12.77 -2.93 10.73
N HIS A 50 12.30 -3.67 11.73
CA HIS A 50 10.87 -4.00 11.88
C HIS A 50 10.00 -2.77 12.10
N THR A 51 10.43 -1.85 12.98
CA THR A 51 9.69 -0.60 13.24
C THR A 51 9.59 0.26 11.99
N PHE A 52 10.67 0.34 11.20
CA PHE A 52 10.71 1.08 9.95
C PHE A 52 9.79 0.48 8.89
N GLN A 53 9.82 -0.85 8.73
CA GLN A 53 8.89 -1.57 7.85
C GLN A 53 7.43 -1.29 8.24
N GLN A 54 7.12 -1.33 9.53
CA GLN A 54 5.76 -1.15 10.03
C GLN A 54 5.28 0.28 9.80
N PHE A 55 6.15 1.27 9.98
CA PHE A 55 5.86 2.67 9.65
C PHE A 55 5.51 2.86 8.17
N ILE A 56 6.30 2.26 7.27
CA ILE A 56 6.04 2.32 5.82
C ILE A 56 4.70 1.65 5.50
N CYS A 57 4.46 0.45 6.05
CA CYS A 57 3.23 -0.32 5.82
C CYS A 57 1.98 0.44 6.27
N ILE A 58 1.96 0.97 7.49
CA ILE A 58 0.84 1.73 8.04
C ILE A 58 0.60 2.99 7.20
N SER A 59 1.65 3.73 6.86
CA SER A 59 1.55 4.92 6.02
C SER A 59 0.98 4.61 4.65
N PHE A 60 1.40 3.51 4.03
CA PHE A 60 0.92 3.08 2.73
C PHE A 60 -0.57 2.72 2.74
N ILE A 61 -1.02 1.99 3.77
CA ILE A 61 -2.44 1.64 3.95
C ILE A 61 -3.31 2.89 4.14
N LEU A 62 -2.88 3.82 4.99
CA LEU A 62 -3.61 5.07 5.26
C LEU A 62 -3.76 5.94 4.00
N ILE A 63 -2.68 6.12 3.25
CA ILE A 63 -2.70 6.90 1.99
C ILE A 63 -3.57 6.22 0.95
N SER A 64 -3.49 4.90 0.83
CA SER A 64 -4.33 4.13 -0.08
C SER A 64 -5.82 4.32 0.23
N GLY A 65 -6.22 4.24 1.50
CA GLY A 65 -7.59 4.51 1.94
C GLY A 65 -8.05 5.94 1.61
N LEU A 66 -7.18 6.93 1.82
CA LEU A 66 -7.46 8.32 1.47
C LEU A 66 -7.66 8.50 -0.05
N CYS A 67 -6.84 7.82 -0.86
CA CYS A 67 -6.95 7.83 -2.32
C CYS A 67 -8.22 7.12 -2.82
N CYS A 68 -8.68 6.05 -2.15
CA CYS A 68 -9.93 5.36 -2.46
C CYS A 68 -11.14 6.27 -2.31
N ARG A 69 -11.14 7.16 -1.29
CA ARG A 69 -12.24 8.13 -1.08
C ARG A 69 -12.37 9.13 -2.23
N PHE A 70 -11.29 9.39 -2.95
CA PHE A 70 -11.24 10.42 -4.01
C PHE A 70 -11.52 9.90 -5.42
N SER A 71 -11.55 8.57 -5.65
CA SER A 71 -11.67 8.00 -6.99
C SER A 71 -13.06 7.39 -7.24
N ARG A 72 -13.71 7.81 -8.34
CA ARG A 72 -15.03 7.31 -8.79
C ARG A 72 -14.98 5.93 -9.48
N SER A 73 -13.79 5.35 -9.72
CA SER A 73 -13.59 4.08 -10.45
C SER A 73 -12.70 3.09 -9.68
N ASN A 74 -12.97 2.93 -8.38
CA ASN A 74 -12.17 2.09 -7.47
C ASN A 74 -12.16 0.60 -7.84
N LEU A 75 -13.24 0.08 -8.44
CA LEU A 75 -13.36 -1.33 -8.82
C LEU A 75 -12.33 -1.77 -9.86
N LYS A 76 -12.19 -1.01 -10.96
CA LYS A 76 -11.21 -1.33 -12.02
C LYS A 76 -9.79 -1.23 -11.50
N ARG A 77 -9.49 -0.20 -10.69
CA ARG A 77 -8.15 -0.01 -10.12
C ARG A 77 -7.82 -1.08 -9.07
N GLY A 78 -8.78 -1.46 -8.24
CA GLY A 78 -8.66 -2.55 -7.27
C GLY A 78 -8.43 -3.90 -7.94
N ALA A 79 -9.17 -4.21 -9.01
CA ALA A 79 -8.98 -5.45 -9.78
C ALA A 79 -7.61 -5.51 -10.47
N VAL A 80 -7.13 -4.39 -11.04
CA VAL A 80 -5.77 -4.32 -11.61
C VAL A 80 -4.71 -4.50 -10.52
N ALA A 81 -4.86 -3.84 -9.36
CA ALA A 81 -3.93 -3.98 -8.25
C ALA A 81 -3.90 -5.42 -7.70
N PHE A 82 -5.07 -6.06 -7.58
CA PHE A 82 -5.17 -7.47 -7.17
C PHE A 82 -4.55 -8.42 -8.21
N GLY A 83 -4.79 -8.17 -9.50
CA GLY A 83 -4.18 -8.95 -10.59
C GLY A 83 -2.65 -8.82 -10.61
N LEU A 84 -2.13 -7.61 -10.41
CA LEU A 84 -0.69 -7.39 -10.26
C LEU A 84 -0.13 -8.07 -9.01
N ALA A 85 -0.87 -8.04 -7.90
CA ALA A 85 -0.48 -8.73 -6.67
C ALA A 85 -0.36 -10.25 -6.88
N MET A 86 -1.35 -10.85 -7.54
CA MET A 86 -1.31 -12.27 -7.91
C MET A 86 -0.15 -12.58 -8.86
N ALA A 87 0.10 -11.73 -9.86
CA ALA A 87 1.22 -11.91 -10.78
C ALA A 87 2.57 -11.87 -10.04
N LEU A 88 2.71 -10.97 -9.06
CA LEU A 88 3.90 -10.93 -8.19
C LEU A 88 4.04 -12.22 -7.39
N THR A 89 2.98 -12.70 -6.73
CA THR A 89 3.01 -13.96 -5.98
C THR A 89 3.40 -15.16 -6.86
N LEU A 90 2.84 -15.26 -8.06
CA LEU A 90 3.22 -16.31 -9.02
C LEU A 90 4.67 -16.17 -9.47
N GLY A 91 5.13 -14.95 -9.76
CA GLY A 91 6.51 -14.67 -10.13
C GLY A 91 7.49 -15.05 -9.02
N THR A 92 7.17 -14.73 -7.76
CA THR A 92 8.01 -15.09 -6.62
C THR A 92 8.00 -16.60 -6.36
N LEU A 93 6.87 -17.29 -6.53
CA LEU A 93 6.78 -18.75 -6.42
C LEU A 93 7.71 -19.46 -7.41
N ILE A 94 7.83 -18.95 -8.64
CA ILE A 94 8.68 -19.53 -9.68
C ILE A 94 10.16 -19.18 -9.45
N ALA A 95 10.47 -17.92 -9.13
CA ALA A 95 11.85 -17.45 -9.03
C ALA A 95 12.53 -17.83 -7.71
N THR A 96 11.82 -17.65 -6.58
CA THR A 96 12.38 -17.80 -5.24
C THR A 96 11.29 -18.24 -4.24
N PRO A 97 10.94 -19.54 -4.24
CA PRO A 97 9.84 -20.06 -3.41
C PRO A 97 10.06 -19.87 -1.90
N GLN A 98 11.32 -19.77 -1.43
CA GLN A 98 11.63 -19.51 -0.02
C GLN A 98 11.18 -18.13 0.49
N VAL A 99 10.92 -17.16 -0.39
CA VAL A 99 10.46 -15.80 -0.04
C VAL A 99 9.11 -15.47 -0.68
N ALA A 100 8.34 -16.50 -1.04
CA ALA A 100 7.04 -16.35 -1.67
C ALA A 100 6.10 -15.45 -0.85
N ILE A 101 5.60 -14.40 -1.48
CA ILE A 101 4.67 -13.44 -0.87
C ILE A 101 3.25 -14.01 -0.98
N TRP A 102 2.82 -14.78 0.02
CA TRP A 102 1.49 -15.42 0.03
C TRP A 102 0.35 -14.40 0.13
N PHE A 103 0.48 -13.41 1.02
CA PHE A 103 -0.55 -12.38 1.22
C PHE A 103 0.09 -11.05 1.59
N GLY A 104 0.46 -10.28 0.57
CA GLY A 104 1.12 -8.98 0.73
C GLY A 104 0.16 -7.80 0.88
N VAL A 105 0.72 -6.62 1.18
CA VAL A 105 -0.01 -5.35 1.27
C VAL A 105 -0.80 -5.05 -0.01
N LEU A 106 -0.28 -5.46 -1.18
CA LEU A 106 -0.95 -5.27 -2.46
C LEU A 106 -2.24 -6.10 -2.62
N HIS A 107 -2.27 -7.32 -2.06
CA HIS A 107 -3.48 -8.16 -2.01
C HIS A 107 -4.56 -7.51 -1.14
N LEU A 108 -4.17 -7.08 0.07
CA LEU A 108 -5.04 -6.35 0.98
C LEU A 108 -5.60 -5.08 0.32
N LEU A 109 -4.75 -4.33 -0.40
CA LEU A 109 -5.16 -3.12 -1.11
C LEU A 109 -6.19 -3.43 -2.21
N GLY A 110 -5.91 -4.44 -3.05
CA GLY A 110 -6.79 -4.83 -4.15
C GLY A 110 -8.16 -5.28 -3.65
N VAL A 111 -8.18 -6.13 -2.61
CA VAL A 111 -9.43 -6.61 -2.00
C VAL A 111 -10.18 -5.46 -1.33
N SER A 112 -9.52 -4.59 -0.57
CA SER A 112 -10.18 -3.46 0.10
C SER A 112 -10.78 -2.45 -0.89
N MET A 113 -10.09 -2.18 -2.00
CA MET A 113 -10.61 -1.32 -3.09
C MET A 113 -11.82 -1.93 -3.78
N MET A 114 -11.85 -3.25 -3.97
CA MET A 114 -13.00 -3.97 -4.54
C MET A 114 -14.17 -4.09 -3.56
N LEU A 115 -13.87 -4.20 -2.25
CA LEU A 115 -14.87 -4.31 -1.19
C LEU A 115 -15.59 -2.97 -0.94
N TYR A 116 -14.90 -1.83 -1.11
CA TYR A 116 -15.46 -0.49 -0.89
C TYR A 116 -16.78 -0.20 -1.64
N PRO A 117 -16.90 -0.42 -2.97
CA PRO A 117 -18.16 -0.23 -3.69
C PRO A 117 -19.24 -1.25 -3.34
N LEU A 118 -18.87 -2.46 -2.90
CA LEU A 118 -19.83 -3.46 -2.42
C LEU A 118 -20.41 -3.07 -1.05
N LEU A 119 -19.60 -2.42 -0.21
CA LEU A 119 -19.99 -1.94 1.12
C LEU A 119 -20.72 -0.58 1.08
N ARG A 120 -20.57 0.18 0.00
CA ARG A 120 -21.25 1.47 -0.22
C ARG A 120 -22.79 1.41 -0.07
N PRO A 121 -23.52 0.47 -0.70
CA PRO A 121 -24.97 0.35 -0.50
C PRO A 121 -25.36 -0.07 0.92
N ALA A 122 -24.49 -0.77 1.66
CA ALA A 122 -24.72 -1.07 3.08
C ALA A 122 -24.47 0.16 3.97
N LEU A 123 -23.50 0.99 3.62
CA LEU A 123 -23.17 2.22 4.34
C LEU A 123 -24.18 3.35 4.08
N ASP A 124 -24.77 3.41 2.88
CA ASP A 124 -25.85 4.36 2.57
C ASP A 124 -27.18 3.97 3.23
N ARG A 125 -27.30 2.74 3.77
CA ARG A 125 -28.43 2.31 4.62
C ARG A 125 -28.28 2.68 6.08
N LEU A 126 -27.08 3.10 6.52
CA LEU A 126 -26.92 3.67 7.85
C LEU A 126 -27.47 5.11 7.83
N PRO A 127 -28.42 5.45 8.72
CA PRO A 127 -28.87 6.82 8.86
C PRO A 127 -27.65 7.68 9.22
N ARG A 128 -27.35 8.66 8.37
CA ARG A 128 -26.33 9.67 8.67
C ARG A 128 -26.97 10.70 9.59
N ASP A 129 -27.06 10.34 10.85
CA ASP A 129 -27.46 11.25 11.93
C ASP A 129 -26.21 11.99 12.44
N VAL A 130 -25.56 12.78 11.57
CA VAL A 130 -24.54 13.79 11.93
C VAL A 130 -24.65 15.00 11.00
#